data_AF-A0A969PZ84-F1
#
_entry.id   AF-A0A969PZ84-F1
#
_cell.length_a   1.000
_cell.length_b   1.000
_cell.length_c   1.000
_cell.angle_alpha   90.00
_cell.angle_beta   90.00
_cell.angle_gamma   90.00
#
_symmetry.space_group_name_H-M   'P 1'
#
loop_
_entity.id
_entity.type
_entity.pdbx_description
1 polymer ?
#
loop_
_entity_poly.entity_id
_entity_poly.type
_entity_poly.pdbx_seq_one_letter_code
_entity_poly.pdbx_strand_id
1 'polypeptide(L)' 'MYQRKHTKRTQCPYCSGKGYYQLLLGGTETCPACGGSGRPQ' A
#
# COMPACT_ATOMS: atom_id res chain seq x y z
N MET A 1 -4.98 -26.34 13.36
CA MET A 1 -5.31 -24.99 13.88
C MET A 1 -4.69 -23.96 12.94
N TYR A 2 -5.47 -23.27 12.11
CA TYR A 2 -4.93 -22.26 11.18
C TYR A 2 -4.72 -20.94 11.94
N GLN A 3 -3.47 -20.65 12.32
CA GLN A 3 -3.12 -19.36 12.90
C GLN A 3 -3.33 -18.26 11.84
N ARG A 4 -4.39 -17.45 12.02
CA ARG A 4 -4.55 -16.18 11.33
C ARG A 4 -3.48 -15.23 11.87
N LYS A 5 -2.31 -15.21 11.22
CA LYS A 5 -1.30 -14.18 11.46
C LYS A 5 -1.91 -12.84 11.05
N HIS A 6 -2.49 -12.12 12.01
CA HIS A 6 -2.73 -10.68 11.91
C HIS A 6 -1.37 -10.00 11.92
N THR A 7 -0.64 -10.09 10.80
CA THR A 7 0.45 -9.17 10.55
C THR A 7 -0.22 -7.81 10.40
N LYS A 8 -0.16 -6.99 11.45
CA LYS A 8 -0.39 -5.55 11.34
C LYS A 8 0.64 -5.05 10.34
N ARG A 9 0.31 -5.13 9.06
CA ARG A 9 1.18 -4.72 7.98
C ARG A 9 1.36 -3.23 8.21
N THR A 10 2.56 -2.79 8.56
CA THR A 10 2.82 -1.37 8.82
C THR A 10 2.76 -0.53 7.55
N GLN A 11 2.81 -1.20 6.40
CA GLN A 11 2.83 -0.62 5.08
C GLN A 11 1.64 -1.12 4.26
N CYS A 12 1.07 -0.22 3.46
CA CYS A 12 0.02 -0.56 2.50
C CYS A 12 0.52 -1.69 1.59
N PRO A 13 -0.22 -2.80 1.46
CA PRO A 13 0.20 -3.97 0.71
C PRO A 13 0.26 -3.74 -0.80
N TYR A 14 -0.46 -2.72 -1.29
CA TYR A 14 -0.60 -2.45 -2.71
C TYR A 14 0.51 -1.53 -3.22
N CYS A 15 0.75 -0.40 -2.56
CA CYS A 15 1.84 0.51 -2.93
C CYS A 15 3.15 0.24 -2.18
N SER A 16 3.23 -0.85 -1.40
CA SER A 16 4.41 -1.21 -0.60
C SER A 16 4.94 -0.07 0.27
N GLY A 17 4.03 0.64 0.94
CA GLY A 17 4.41 1.75 1.82
C GLY A 17 4.65 3.11 1.13
N LYS A 18 4.69 3.18 -0.20
CA LYS A 18 5.04 4.41 -0.92
C LYS A 18 3.96 5.49 -0.90
N GLY A 19 2.69 5.09 -0.83
CA GLY A 19 1.53 6.00 -0.97
C GLY A 19 1.16 6.33 -2.42
N TYR A 20 1.95 5.92 -3.40
CA TYR A 20 1.71 6.18 -4.81
C TYR A 20 2.28 5.06 -5.69
N TYR A 21 1.85 5.00 -6.95
CA TYR A 21 2.45 4.16 -7.99
C TYR A 21 3.20 5.04 -8.99
N GLN A 22 4.34 4.55 -9.45
CA GLN A 22 5.05 5.18 -10.57
C GLN A 22 4.40 4.69 -11.87
N LEU A 23 3.96 5.63 -12.71
CA LEU A 23 3.38 5.31 -14.01
C LEU A 23 4.49 5.01 -15.03
N LEU A 24 4.21 4.10 -15.96
CA LEU A 24 5.17 3.70 -17.00
C LEU A 24 5.57 4.86 -17.92
N LEU A 25 4.64 5.78 -18.18
CA LEU A 25 4.86 6.98 -18.99
C LEU A 25 5.52 8.12 -18.19
N GLY A 26 5.98 7.83 -16.96
CA GLY A 26 6.44 8.84 -16.01
C GLY A 26 5.31 9.45 -15.19
N GLY A 27 5.67 10.11 -14.10
CA GLY A 27 4.72 10.63 -13.10
C GLY A 27 4.25 9.57 -12.10
N THR A 28 3.41 10.01 -11.17
CA THR A 28 2.94 9.19 -10.06
C THR A 28 1.44 9.34 -9.88
N GLU A 29 0.74 8.25 -9.60
CA GLU A 29 -0.66 8.27 -9.20
C GLU A 29 -0.78 7.95 -7.70
N THR A 30 -1.65 8.65 -6.99
CA THR A 30 -1.88 8.39 -5.56
C THR A 30 -2.50 7.00 -5.39
N CYS A 31 -1.98 6.20 -4.47
CA CYS A 31 -2.48 4.87 -4.22
C CYS A 31 -3.92 4.97 -3.65
N PRO A 32 -4.95 4.49 -4.37
CA PRO A 32 -6.33 4.65 -3.96
C PRO A 32 -6.66 3.77 -2.75
N ALA A 33 -5.95 2.66 -2.57
CA ALA A 33 -6.16 1.75 -1.44
C ALA A 33 -5.75 2.35 -0.09
N CYS A 34 -4.80 3.30 -0.07
CA CYS A 34 -4.39 3.98 1.16
C CYS A 34 -4.59 5.49 1.14
N GLY A 35 -5.15 6.04 0.06
CA GLY A 35 -5.36 7.48 -0.12
C GLY A 35 -4.08 8.31 0.01
N GLY A 36 -2.93 7.76 -0.38
CA GLY A 36 -1.64 8.46 -0.27
C GLY A 36 -0.88 8.27 1.03
N SER A 37 -1.48 7.66 2.05
CA SER A 37 -0.86 7.55 3.39
C SER A 37 0.29 6.54 3.47
N GLY A 38 0.39 5.61 2.50
CA GLY A 38 1.35 4.51 2.53
C GLY A 38 1.07 3.48 3.64
N ARG A 39 -0.01 3.63 4.40
CA ARG A 39 -0.41 2.74 5.49
C ARG A 39 -1.66 1.97 5.09
N PRO A 40 -1.86 0.74 5.57
CA PRO A 40 -3.15 0.09 5.40
C PRO A 40 -4.22 0.91 6.14
N GLN A 41 -5.32 1.17 5.44
CA GLN A 41 -6.54 1.70 6.05
C GLN A 41 -7.30 0.58 6.76
#